data_AF-K9YBH2-F1
#
_entry.id   AF-K9YBH2-F1
#
_cell.length_a   1.000
_cell.length_b   1.000
_cell.length_c   1.000
_cell.angle_alpha   90.00
_cell.angle_beta   90.00
_cell.angle_gamma   90.00
#
_symmetry.space_group_name_H-M   'P 1'
#
loop_
_entity.id
_entity.type
_entity.pdbx_description
1 polymer ?
#
loop_
_entity_poly.entity_id
_entity_poly.type
_entity_poly.pdbx_seq_one_letter_code
_entity_poly.pdbx_strand_id
1 'polypeptide(L)'
;MLKMISGGRIPKQRRQPHPPQPKEPLTPEQARKRILNHQGFDGMRILGHLDLSGASHLYDLPNNLSCESLDLSDCVNLSRLPEGLHVTYWIEVAGSGLTHLEAGHGFILRWRGVPISDRALVNPDSITGQEILNTDNVELRRVLIERLGYEKFLQQVGGIIRDRDQDVGGERQLIAVPFEDDEPLMVLKVICPSTRQLHLLRVPPDMETCHQAAAWVAGFNNPDLYHPAIET
;
A
#
# COMPACT_ATOMS: atom_id res chain seq x y z
N MET A 1 -49.34 -0.19 48.08
CA MET A 1 -47.96 -0.01 47.60
C MET A 1 -47.67 -1.11 46.60
N LEU A 2 -47.58 -0.77 45.30
CA LEU A 2 -46.74 -1.32 44.22
C LEU A 2 -47.44 -1.21 42.83
N LYS A 3 -46.67 -0.70 41.87
CA LYS A 3 -46.98 -0.16 40.52
C LYS A 3 -47.41 -1.25 39.50
N MET A 4 -48.30 -0.99 38.53
CA MET A 4 -48.06 -0.60 37.10
C MET A 4 -46.89 -1.40 36.44
N ILE A 5 -46.88 -1.93 35.22
CA ILE A 5 -47.31 -1.43 33.89
C ILE A 5 -47.45 -2.64 32.92
N SER A 6 -48.39 -2.56 31.98
CA SER A 6 -48.60 -3.50 30.88
C SER A 6 -47.47 -3.50 29.84
N GLY A 7 -47.01 -4.68 29.44
CA GLY A 7 -46.07 -4.87 28.33
C GLY A 7 -46.73 -4.64 26.97
N GLY A 8 -46.87 -3.38 26.56
CA GLY A 8 -47.26 -3.00 25.20
C GLY A 8 -46.11 -3.24 24.20
N ARG A 9 -46.41 -3.94 23.09
CA ARG A 9 -45.48 -4.09 21.95
C ARG A 9 -45.14 -2.71 21.37
N ILE A 10 -43.85 -2.40 21.31
CA ILE A 10 -43.34 -1.24 20.55
C ILE A 10 -43.59 -1.52 19.06
N PRO A 11 -44.33 -0.67 18.32
CA PRO A 11 -44.48 -0.84 16.89
C PRO A 11 -43.12 -0.69 16.21
N LYS A 12 -42.70 -1.68 15.42
CA LYS A 12 -41.51 -1.57 14.56
C LYS A 12 -41.69 -0.36 13.65
N GLN A 13 -40.81 0.62 13.77
CA GLN A 13 -40.76 1.75 12.84
C GLN A 13 -40.72 1.19 11.41
N ARG A 14 -41.66 1.63 10.57
CA ARG A 14 -41.66 1.32 9.15
C ARG A 14 -40.38 1.89 8.56
N ARG A 15 -39.42 1.01 8.21
CA ARG A 15 -38.29 1.36 7.37
C ARG A 15 -38.87 1.96 6.09
N GLN A 16 -38.45 3.17 5.73
CA GLN A 16 -38.81 3.76 4.45
C GLN A 16 -38.36 2.79 3.34
N PRO A 17 -39.17 2.59 2.28
CA PRO A 17 -38.78 1.73 1.18
C PRO A 17 -37.50 2.28 0.56
N HIS A 18 -36.45 1.43 0.58
CA HIS A 18 -35.21 1.71 -0.12
C HIS A 18 -35.55 1.93 -1.60
N PRO A 19 -35.00 2.96 -2.28
CA PRO A 19 -35.22 3.14 -3.70
C PRO A 19 -34.92 1.84 -4.44
N PRO A 20 -35.68 1.49 -5.50
CA PRO A 20 -35.48 0.24 -6.21
C PRO A 20 -34.04 0.19 -6.73
N GLN A 21 -33.24 -0.71 -6.15
CA GLN A 21 -31.89 -0.96 -6.63
C GLN A 21 -32.00 -1.45 -8.08
N PRO A 22 -31.12 -1.00 -8.99
CA PRO A 22 -31.08 -1.51 -10.35
C PRO A 22 -30.99 -3.04 -10.31
N LYS A 23 -31.93 -3.72 -11.00
CA LYS A 23 -31.95 -5.18 -11.05
C LYS A 23 -30.77 -5.76 -11.84
N GLU A 24 -30.17 -4.95 -12.71
CA GLU A 24 -29.07 -5.36 -13.58
C GLU A 24 -27.72 -4.88 -13.03
N PRO A 25 -26.68 -5.73 -13.09
CA PRO A 25 -25.32 -5.33 -12.79
C PRO A 25 -24.83 -4.17 -13.67
N LEU A 26 -24.00 -3.30 -13.10
CA LEU A 26 -23.33 -2.20 -13.80
C LEU A 26 -22.06 -2.69 -14.50
N THR A 27 -21.67 -2.01 -15.57
CA THR A 27 -20.31 -2.17 -16.11
C THR A 27 -19.28 -1.51 -15.18
N PRO A 28 -18.01 -1.92 -15.21
CA PRO A 28 -16.93 -1.27 -14.45
C PRO A 28 -16.85 0.24 -14.66
N GLU A 29 -16.98 0.70 -15.91
CA GLU A 29 -16.85 2.12 -16.26
C GLU A 29 -18.00 2.94 -15.67
N GLN A 30 -19.23 2.39 -15.73
CA GLN A 30 -20.41 3.01 -15.13
C GLN A 30 -20.28 3.08 -13.60
N ALA A 31 -19.80 1.99 -12.98
CA ALA A 31 -19.60 1.93 -11.53
C ALA A 31 -18.51 2.90 -11.08
N ARG A 32 -17.34 2.91 -11.73
CA ARG A 32 -16.25 3.87 -11.49
C ARG A 32 -16.75 5.30 -11.57
N LYS A 33 -17.42 5.66 -12.67
CA LYS A 33 -17.97 7.01 -12.86
C LYS A 33 -18.94 7.40 -11.76
N ARG A 34 -19.82 6.49 -11.32
CA ARG A 34 -20.77 6.78 -10.25
C ARG A 34 -20.07 6.99 -8.91
N ILE A 35 -19.18 6.08 -8.53
CA ILE A 35 -18.44 6.14 -7.26
C ILE A 35 -17.64 7.44 -7.18
N LEU A 36 -16.85 7.76 -8.21
CA LEU A 36 -16.00 8.95 -8.23
C LEU A 36 -16.76 10.28 -8.26
N ASN A 37 -18.03 10.28 -8.68
CA ASN A 37 -18.89 11.46 -8.66
C ASN A 37 -19.82 11.51 -7.44
N HIS A 38 -19.58 10.70 -6.40
CA HIS A 38 -20.43 10.57 -5.21
C HIS A 38 -21.89 10.18 -5.54
N GLN A 39 -22.08 9.40 -6.61
CA GLN A 39 -23.37 8.87 -7.09
C GLN A 39 -23.46 7.34 -6.94
N GLY A 40 -22.53 6.74 -6.18
CA GLY A 40 -22.61 5.34 -5.78
C GLY A 40 -23.77 5.10 -4.82
N PHE A 41 -24.25 3.85 -4.75
CA PHE A 41 -25.33 3.44 -3.88
C PHE A 41 -25.06 2.05 -3.30
N ASP A 42 -25.60 1.77 -2.11
CA ASP A 42 -25.39 0.49 -1.46
C ASP A 42 -25.97 -0.67 -2.28
N GLY A 43 -25.29 -1.82 -2.29
CA GLY A 43 -25.72 -3.01 -3.04
C GLY A 43 -25.39 -2.98 -4.53
N MET A 44 -24.56 -2.04 -4.99
CA MET A 44 -24.07 -2.02 -6.37
C MET A 44 -23.41 -3.35 -6.73
N ARG A 45 -23.90 -3.98 -7.81
CA ARG A 45 -23.31 -5.17 -8.41
C ARG A 45 -22.59 -4.76 -9.69
N ILE A 46 -21.31 -5.10 -9.82
CA ILE A 46 -20.45 -4.76 -10.95
C ILE A 46 -20.05 -6.05 -11.66
N LEU A 47 -20.08 -6.03 -12.99
CA LEU A 47 -19.56 -7.13 -13.80
C LEU A 47 -18.04 -7.04 -13.87
N GLY A 48 -17.33 -8.09 -13.49
CA GLY A 48 -15.88 -8.15 -13.66
C GLY A 48 -15.08 -7.26 -12.71
N HIS A 49 -14.01 -6.70 -13.25
CA HIS A 49 -12.98 -5.94 -12.55
C HIS A 49 -13.39 -4.47 -12.40
N LEU A 50 -13.47 -3.98 -11.16
CA LEU A 50 -13.68 -2.57 -10.86
C LEU A 50 -12.34 -1.89 -10.57
N ASP A 51 -11.90 -1.04 -11.49
CA ASP A 51 -10.71 -0.22 -11.30
C ASP A 51 -11.06 1.10 -10.60
N LEU A 52 -10.56 1.28 -9.37
CA LEU A 52 -10.61 2.54 -8.64
C LEU A 52 -9.25 3.20 -8.43
N SER A 53 -8.19 2.68 -9.07
CA SER A 53 -6.82 3.12 -8.87
C SER A 53 -6.61 4.62 -9.05
N GLY A 54 -5.65 5.16 -8.30
CA GLY A 54 -5.24 6.57 -8.32
C GLY A 54 -6.30 7.56 -7.87
N ALA A 55 -7.46 7.10 -7.36
CA ALA A 55 -8.54 7.98 -6.93
C ALA A 55 -8.23 8.60 -5.56
N SER A 56 -7.38 9.63 -5.55
CA SER A 56 -6.99 10.34 -4.32
C SER A 56 -8.16 11.02 -3.61
N HIS A 57 -9.27 11.31 -4.28
CA HIS A 57 -10.48 11.87 -3.67
C HIS A 57 -11.48 10.81 -3.15
N LEU A 58 -11.14 9.52 -3.22
CA LEU A 58 -11.96 8.44 -2.71
C LEU A 58 -11.73 8.24 -1.21
N TYR A 59 -12.75 8.49 -0.39
CA TYR A 59 -12.69 8.35 1.07
C TYR A 59 -13.48 7.14 1.58
N ASP A 60 -14.49 6.73 0.84
CA ASP A 60 -15.41 5.66 1.17
C ASP A 60 -15.93 4.96 -0.08
N LEU A 61 -16.43 3.74 0.13
CA LEU A 61 -17.10 2.94 -0.88
C LEU A 61 -18.54 2.64 -0.42
N PRO A 62 -19.49 2.44 -1.35
CA PRO A 62 -20.84 2.01 -0.97
C PRO A 62 -20.83 0.67 -0.23
N ASN A 63 -21.73 0.50 0.73
CA ASN A 63 -21.88 -0.79 1.43
C ASN A 63 -22.44 -1.86 0.50
N ASN A 64 -22.15 -3.13 0.78
CA ASN A 64 -22.63 -4.27 0.00
C ASN A 64 -22.23 -4.20 -1.49
N LEU A 65 -21.12 -3.53 -1.81
CA LEU A 65 -20.52 -3.50 -3.14
C LEU A 65 -20.07 -4.92 -3.53
N SER A 66 -20.39 -5.36 -4.74
CA SER A 66 -20.02 -6.68 -5.24
C SER A 66 -19.35 -6.61 -6.62
N CYS A 67 -18.19 -7.24 -6.76
CA CYS A 67 -17.44 -7.35 -8.01
C CYS A 67 -16.56 -8.61 -8.05
N GLU A 68 -15.93 -8.90 -9.19
CA GLU A 68 -15.01 -10.03 -9.30
C GLU A 68 -13.63 -9.69 -8.72
N SER A 69 -13.12 -8.51 -9.03
CA SER A 69 -11.86 -7.98 -8.50
C SER A 69 -11.94 -6.46 -8.39
N LEU A 70 -11.13 -5.89 -7.50
CA LEU A 70 -11.16 -4.48 -7.16
C LEU A 70 -9.74 -3.91 -7.12
N ASP A 71 -9.47 -2.86 -7.88
CA ASP A 71 -8.21 -2.13 -7.78
C ASP A 71 -8.39 -0.88 -6.91
N LEU A 72 -7.71 -0.84 -5.77
CA LEU A 72 -7.66 0.33 -4.87
C LEU A 72 -6.25 0.91 -4.79
N SER A 73 -5.37 0.57 -5.73
CA SER A 73 -4.01 1.09 -5.71
C SER A 73 -3.99 2.62 -5.72
N ASP A 74 -3.09 3.21 -4.93
CA ASP A 74 -2.90 4.65 -4.81
C ASP A 74 -4.16 5.46 -4.37
N CYS A 75 -5.17 4.78 -3.81
CA CYS A 75 -6.30 5.42 -3.12
C CYS A 75 -5.88 5.84 -1.69
N VAL A 76 -5.00 6.83 -1.61
CA VAL A 76 -4.32 7.25 -0.36
C VAL A 76 -5.26 7.67 0.76
N ASN A 77 -6.47 8.14 0.45
CA ASN A 77 -7.45 8.62 1.42
C ASN A 77 -8.51 7.57 1.82
N LEU A 78 -8.54 6.41 1.15
CA LEU A 78 -9.43 5.31 1.49
C LEU A 78 -8.82 4.49 2.63
N SER A 79 -9.30 4.72 3.85
CA SER A 79 -8.71 4.15 5.08
C SER A 79 -9.34 2.84 5.54
N ARG A 80 -10.52 2.48 5.00
CA ARG A 80 -11.27 1.27 5.34
C ARG A 80 -12.07 0.75 4.16
N LEU A 81 -12.35 -0.55 4.18
CA LEU A 81 -13.30 -1.20 3.28
C LEU A 81 -14.73 -1.06 3.84
N PRO A 82 -15.77 -1.05 2.97
CA PRO A 82 -17.15 -0.87 3.41
C PRO A 82 -17.74 -2.17 3.96
N GLU A 83 -18.82 -2.07 4.73
CA GLU A 83 -19.53 -3.24 5.27
C GLU A 83 -20.13 -4.06 4.11
N GLY A 84 -20.03 -5.39 4.22
CA GLY A 84 -20.61 -6.31 3.24
C GLY A 84 -19.93 -6.28 1.87
N LEU A 85 -18.73 -5.71 1.75
CA LEU A 85 -17.92 -5.81 0.53
C LEU A 85 -17.75 -7.28 0.14
N HIS A 86 -18.11 -7.62 -1.11
CA HIS A 86 -17.93 -8.94 -1.65
C HIS A 86 -17.07 -8.88 -2.92
N VAL A 87 -15.84 -9.38 -2.81
CA VAL A 87 -14.91 -9.51 -3.94
C VAL A 87 -14.60 -10.99 -4.14
N THR A 88 -14.77 -11.47 -5.37
CA THR A 88 -14.66 -12.92 -5.66
C THR A 88 -13.20 -13.39 -5.71
N TYR A 89 -12.30 -12.58 -6.26
CA TYR A 89 -10.91 -12.97 -6.50
C TYR A 89 -9.93 -12.20 -5.63
N TRP A 90 -9.69 -10.93 -5.92
CA TRP A 90 -8.61 -10.17 -5.30
C TRP A 90 -8.90 -8.67 -5.21
N ILE A 91 -8.25 -8.04 -4.23
CA ILE A 91 -8.17 -6.58 -4.08
C ILE A 91 -6.71 -6.16 -4.17
N GLU A 92 -6.38 -5.25 -5.08
CA GLU A 92 -5.08 -4.57 -5.11
C GLU A 92 -5.11 -3.38 -4.15
N VAL A 93 -4.14 -3.30 -3.24
CA VAL A 93 -4.16 -2.32 -2.14
C VAL A 93 -2.85 -1.52 -2.00
N ALA A 94 -1.87 -1.71 -2.89
CA ALA A 94 -0.60 -0.98 -2.84
C ALA A 94 -0.83 0.54 -2.92
N GLY A 95 -0.21 1.29 -2.00
CA GLY A 95 -0.35 2.75 -1.95
C GLY A 95 -1.72 3.27 -1.47
N SER A 96 -2.66 2.39 -1.11
CA SER A 96 -3.91 2.79 -0.47
C SER A 96 -3.70 3.26 0.98
N GLY A 97 -4.68 3.99 1.53
CA GLY A 97 -4.70 4.40 2.93
C GLY A 97 -5.17 3.31 3.91
N LEU A 98 -5.39 2.08 3.45
CA LEU A 98 -5.98 1.00 4.25
C LEU A 98 -5.05 0.59 5.40
N THR A 99 -5.58 0.64 6.62
CA THR A 99 -4.86 0.23 7.84
C THR A 99 -5.61 -0.82 8.66
N HIS A 100 -6.81 -1.20 8.23
CA HIS A 100 -7.67 -2.15 8.94
C HIS A 100 -8.35 -3.11 7.97
N LEU A 101 -8.56 -4.35 8.41
CA LEU A 101 -9.30 -5.38 7.70
C LEU A 101 -10.21 -6.13 8.68
N GLU A 102 -11.40 -6.50 8.20
CA GLU A 102 -12.31 -7.37 8.93
C GLU A 102 -11.81 -8.81 8.90
N ALA A 103 -11.89 -9.52 10.02
CA ALA A 103 -11.49 -10.93 10.09
C ALA A 103 -12.37 -11.79 9.17
N GLY A 104 -11.75 -12.70 8.42
CA GLY A 104 -12.48 -13.64 7.56
C GLY A 104 -13.10 -12.99 6.32
N HIS A 105 -12.53 -11.89 5.83
CA HIS A 105 -13.01 -11.12 4.67
C HIS A 105 -13.14 -11.92 3.35
N GLY A 106 -12.41 -13.03 3.19
CA GLY A 106 -12.67 -14.03 2.14
C GLY A 106 -12.11 -13.73 0.74
N PHE A 107 -11.51 -12.57 0.52
CA PHE A 107 -10.80 -12.22 -0.72
C PHE A 107 -9.28 -12.29 -0.56
N ILE A 108 -8.54 -12.35 -1.66
CA ILE A 108 -7.07 -12.29 -1.64
C ILE A 108 -6.62 -10.82 -1.71
N LEU A 109 -5.70 -10.42 -0.84
CA LEU A 109 -5.04 -9.12 -0.95
C LEU A 109 -3.86 -9.23 -1.92
N ARG A 110 -3.68 -8.21 -2.75
CA ARG A 110 -2.51 -8.02 -3.61
C ARG A 110 -1.82 -6.71 -3.30
N TRP A 111 -0.50 -6.73 -3.42
CA TRP A 111 0.37 -5.57 -3.39
C TRP A 111 1.22 -5.57 -4.65
N ARG A 112 0.95 -4.65 -5.58
CA ARG A 112 1.59 -4.58 -6.90
C ARG A 112 1.52 -5.93 -7.65
N GLY A 113 0.36 -6.58 -7.60
CA GLY A 113 0.10 -7.86 -8.24
C GLY A 113 0.51 -9.09 -7.42
N VAL A 114 1.26 -8.93 -6.32
CA VAL A 114 1.74 -10.03 -5.48
C VAL A 114 0.76 -10.31 -4.36
N PRO A 115 0.29 -11.56 -4.17
CA PRO A 115 -0.54 -11.91 -3.02
C PRO A 115 0.17 -11.66 -1.69
N ILE A 116 -0.50 -11.00 -0.75
CA ILE A 116 0.04 -10.70 0.58
C ILE A 116 -0.87 -11.21 1.69
N SER A 117 -0.29 -11.40 2.87
CA SER A 117 -1.06 -11.63 4.11
C SER A 117 -1.65 -10.33 4.64
N ASP A 118 -2.75 -10.44 5.41
CA ASP A 118 -3.34 -9.32 6.14
C ASP A 118 -2.30 -8.61 7.01
N ARG A 119 -1.42 -9.39 7.65
CA ARG A 119 -0.33 -8.89 8.49
C ARG A 119 0.58 -7.93 7.73
N ALA A 120 0.90 -8.23 6.46
CA ALA A 120 1.72 -7.35 5.64
C ALA A 120 1.02 -6.03 5.28
N LEU A 121 -0.32 -6.00 5.26
CA LEU A 121 -1.07 -4.76 5.11
C LEU A 121 -1.15 -4.00 6.44
N VAL A 122 -1.71 -4.61 7.49
CA VAL A 122 -2.19 -3.91 8.70
C VAL A 122 -1.15 -3.82 9.83
N ASN A 123 -0.16 -4.71 9.86
CA ASN A 123 0.89 -4.71 10.88
C ASN A 123 2.26 -5.09 10.29
N PRO A 124 2.77 -4.29 9.33
CA PRO A 124 4.02 -4.62 8.65
C PRO A 124 5.23 -4.61 9.60
N ASP A 125 5.17 -3.86 10.70
CA ASP A 125 6.22 -3.78 11.72
C ASP A 125 6.45 -5.10 12.48
N SER A 126 5.50 -6.03 12.41
CA SER A 126 5.65 -7.38 12.95
C SER A 126 6.41 -8.34 12.04
N ILE A 127 6.67 -7.96 10.78
CA ILE A 127 7.49 -8.74 9.87
C ILE A 127 8.95 -8.59 10.28
N THR A 128 9.66 -9.71 10.36
CA THR A 128 11.10 -9.70 10.73
C THR A 128 11.98 -9.79 9.49
N GLY A 129 13.18 -9.22 9.57
CA GLY A 129 14.18 -9.34 8.53
C GLY A 129 14.57 -10.79 8.25
N GLN A 130 14.62 -11.65 9.29
CA GLN A 130 14.89 -13.07 9.09
C GLN A 130 13.79 -13.79 8.31
N GLU A 131 12.52 -13.46 8.56
CA GLU A 131 11.39 -13.97 7.77
C GLU A 131 11.51 -13.56 6.30
N ILE A 132 11.87 -12.30 6.06
CA ILE A 132 12.11 -11.76 4.71
C ILE A 132 13.25 -12.53 4.02
N LEU A 133 14.40 -12.69 4.69
CA LEU A 133 15.55 -13.42 4.13
C LEU A 133 15.20 -14.88 3.77
N ASN A 134 14.30 -15.51 4.53
CA ASN A 134 13.86 -16.89 4.31
C ASN A 134 12.66 -17.00 3.35
N THR A 135 12.22 -15.90 2.72
CA THR A 135 11.08 -15.92 1.80
C THR A 135 11.53 -16.35 0.40
N ASP A 136 11.19 -17.57 -0.01
CA ASP A 136 11.57 -18.12 -1.34
C ASP A 136 11.01 -17.33 -2.53
N ASN A 137 9.80 -16.80 -2.40
CA ASN A 137 9.21 -16.00 -3.47
C ASN A 137 9.85 -14.61 -3.49
N VAL A 138 10.72 -14.38 -4.47
CA VAL A 138 11.46 -13.12 -4.68
C VAL A 138 10.54 -11.89 -4.74
N GLU A 139 9.41 -11.96 -5.43
CA GLU A 139 8.48 -10.82 -5.53
C GLU A 139 7.80 -10.54 -4.18
N LEU A 140 7.44 -11.59 -3.43
CA LEU A 140 6.94 -11.42 -2.06
C LEU A 140 8.00 -10.83 -1.14
N ARG A 141 9.26 -11.29 -1.24
CA ARG A 141 10.38 -10.74 -0.45
C ARG A 141 10.52 -9.24 -0.65
N ARG A 142 10.46 -8.77 -1.90
CA ARG A 142 10.51 -7.33 -2.23
C ARG A 142 9.33 -6.56 -1.63
N VAL A 143 8.13 -7.12 -1.70
CA VAL A 143 6.95 -6.52 -1.07
C VAL A 143 7.12 -6.44 0.44
N LEU A 144 7.59 -7.50 1.10
CA LEU A 144 7.80 -7.48 2.55
C LEU A 144 8.87 -6.46 2.97
N ILE A 145 9.93 -6.28 2.17
CA ILE A 145 10.93 -5.21 2.38
C ILE A 145 10.29 -3.83 2.22
N GLU A 146 9.48 -3.60 1.18
CA GLU A 146 8.75 -2.34 0.98
C GLU A 146 7.82 -2.04 2.17
N ARG A 147 7.10 -3.06 2.65
CA ARG A 147 6.16 -2.93 3.78
C ARG A 147 6.86 -2.67 5.11
N LEU A 148 7.94 -3.39 5.42
CA LEU A 148 8.72 -3.18 6.64
C LEU A 148 9.51 -1.85 6.60
N GLY A 149 9.96 -1.47 5.41
CA GLY A 149 10.83 -0.33 5.16
C GLY A 149 12.32 -0.69 5.28
N TYR A 150 13.14 -0.06 4.43
CA TYR A 150 14.59 -0.33 4.36
C TYR A 150 15.31 -0.09 5.68
N GLU A 151 14.90 0.92 6.46
CA GLU A 151 15.54 1.24 7.73
C GLU A 151 15.45 0.09 8.73
N LYS A 152 14.22 -0.37 9.02
CA LYS A 152 13.99 -1.48 9.95
C LYS A 152 14.58 -2.78 9.44
N PHE A 153 14.49 -3.02 8.12
CA PHE A 153 15.10 -4.20 7.51
C PHE A 153 16.62 -4.22 7.72
N LEU A 154 17.34 -3.16 7.31
CA LEU A 154 18.79 -3.07 7.45
C LEU A 154 19.26 -3.05 8.91
N GLN A 155 18.48 -2.48 9.83
CA GLN A 155 18.77 -2.57 11.27
C GLN A 155 18.76 -4.00 11.78
N GLN A 156 17.91 -4.87 11.22
CA GLN A 156 17.77 -6.26 11.65
C GLN A 156 18.75 -7.21 10.96
N VAL A 157 18.98 -7.04 9.65
CA VAL A 157 19.81 -7.98 8.86
C VAL A 157 21.23 -7.48 8.59
N GLY A 158 21.48 -6.18 8.79
CA GLY A 158 22.73 -5.54 8.42
C GLY A 158 22.88 -5.37 6.91
N GLY A 159 24.13 -5.25 6.46
CA GLY A 159 24.48 -5.11 5.05
C GLY A 159 25.98 -4.91 4.87
N ILE A 160 26.47 -5.19 3.67
CA ILE A 160 27.87 -5.00 3.29
C ILE A 160 28.01 -3.58 2.77
N ILE A 161 28.86 -2.78 3.41
CA ILE A 161 29.16 -1.43 2.93
C ILE A 161 30.12 -1.54 1.77
N ARG A 162 29.65 -1.15 0.58
CA ARG A 162 30.39 -1.19 -0.68
C ARG A 162 31.22 0.06 -0.89
N ASP A 163 30.66 1.21 -0.52
CA ASP A 163 31.32 2.50 -0.65
C ASP A 163 30.91 3.47 0.46
N ARG A 164 31.79 4.45 0.72
CA ARG A 164 31.59 5.55 1.66
C ARG A 164 32.22 6.80 1.09
N ASP A 165 31.46 7.88 1.10
CA ASP A 165 31.99 9.21 0.82
C ASP A 165 31.25 10.27 1.64
N GLN A 166 31.50 11.53 1.33
CA GLN A 166 30.80 12.65 1.95
C GLN A 166 30.27 13.59 0.89
N ASP A 167 29.10 14.15 1.15
CA ASP A 167 28.55 15.29 0.43
C ASP A 167 28.12 16.41 1.40
N VAL A 168 27.41 17.39 0.87
CA VAL A 168 26.88 18.52 1.64
C VAL A 168 25.96 18.11 2.79
N GLY A 169 25.30 16.95 2.69
CA GLY A 169 24.40 16.40 3.69
C GLY A 169 25.13 15.65 4.81
N GLY A 170 26.30 15.09 4.51
CA GLY A 170 27.16 14.39 5.45
C GLY A 170 27.75 13.12 4.86
N GLU A 171 28.02 12.12 5.72
CA GLU A 171 28.49 10.80 5.27
C GLU A 171 27.36 10.08 4.48
N ARG A 172 27.70 9.59 3.29
CA ARG A 172 26.86 8.65 2.54
C ARG A 172 27.45 7.25 2.61
N GLN A 173 26.57 6.26 2.54
CA GLN A 173 26.98 4.84 2.52
C GLN A 173 26.21 4.13 1.42
N LEU A 174 26.93 3.39 0.58
CA LEU A 174 26.34 2.44 -0.36
C LEU A 174 26.35 1.06 0.30
N ILE A 175 25.17 0.50 0.52
CA ILE A 175 24.96 -0.71 1.31
C ILE A 175 24.34 -1.78 0.41
N ALA A 176 24.95 -2.97 0.38
CA ALA A 176 24.45 -4.12 -0.35
C ALA A 176 23.99 -5.22 0.61
N VAL A 177 22.80 -5.76 0.39
CA VAL A 177 22.33 -7.00 1.01
C VAL A 177 22.29 -8.08 -0.09
N PRO A 178 23.20 -9.06 -0.07
CA PRO A 178 23.19 -10.12 -1.06
C PRO A 178 22.04 -11.10 -0.81
N PHE A 179 21.46 -11.59 -1.91
CA PHE A 179 20.54 -12.73 -1.91
C PHE A 179 21.14 -13.84 -2.77
N GLU A 180 20.85 -15.10 -2.45
CA GLU A 180 21.38 -16.25 -3.20
C GLU A 180 20.61 -16.50 -4.52
N ASP A 181 19.34 -16.09 -4.54
CA ASP A 181 18.33 -16.40 -5.56
C ASP A 181 17.78 -15.15 -6.27
N ASP A 182 18.31 -13.96 -5.97
CA ASP A 182 17.91 -12.68 -6.57
C ASP A 182 19.09 -11.72 -6.70
N GLU A 183 18.91 -10.65 -7.46
CA GLU A 183 19.81 -9.49 -7.46
C GLU A 183 19.96 -8.93 -6.03
N PRO A 184 21.15 -8.43 -5.65
CA PRO A 184 21.33 -7.85 -4.33
C PRO A 184 20.44 -6.61 -4.17
N LEU A 185 19.88 -6.42 -2.97
CA LEU A 185 19.30 -5.14 -2.61
C LEU A 185 20.45 -4.14 -2.41
N MET A 186 20.53 -3.14 -3.30
CA MET A 186 21.45 -2.01 -3.17
C MET A 186 20.71 -0.78 -2.65
N VAL A 187 21.24 -0.19 -1.56
CA VAL A 187 20.63 0.95 -0.87
C VAL A 187 21.68 2.04 -0.67
N LEU A 188 21.36 3.24 -1.12
CA LEU A 188 22.09 4.45 -0.80
C LEU A 188 21.50 5.06 0.48
N LYS A 189 22.34 5.20 1.50
CA LYS A 189 22.05 5.97 2.71
C LYS A 189 22.57 7.39 2.56
N VAL A 190 21.68 8.37 2.69
CA VAL A 190 22.01 9.80 2.65
C VAL A 190 21.36 10.56 3.79
N ILE A 191 21.91 11.73 4.13
CA ILE A 191 21.25 12.70 5.01
C ILE A 191 20.84 13.88 4.13
N CYS A 192 19.56 14.22 4.12
CA CYS A 192 19.08 15.40 3.41
C CYS A 192 19.65 16.66 4.06
N PRO A 193 20.37 17.55 3.33
CA PRO A 193 20.99 18.73 3.91
C PRO A 193 19.98 19.71 4.54
N SER A 194 18.82 19.86 3.91
CA SER A 194 17.81 20.84 4.30
C SER A 194 16.96 20.38 5.49
N THR A 195 16.60 19.10 5.56
CA THR A 195 15.75 18.56 6.63
C THR A 195 16.53 17.84 7.73
N ARG A 196 17.81 17.54 7.48
CA ARG A 196 18.66 16.65 8.31
C ARG A 196 18.07 15.25 8.50
N GLN A 197 17.08 14.86 7.71
CA GLN A 197 16.49 13.52 7.76
C GLN A 197 17.38 12.52 7.04
N LEU A 198 17.47 11.33 7.62
CA LEU A 198 18.13 10.19 7.01
C LEU A 198 17.19 9.53 5.99
N HIS A 199 17.69 9.28 4.79
CA HIS A 199 16.98 8.57 3.74
C HIS A 199 17.76 7.33 3.31
N LEU A 200 17.03 6.24 3.09
CA LEU A 200 17.53 4.99 2.54
C LEU A 200 16.81 4.75 1.23
N LEU A 201 17.54 4.86 0.12
CA LEU A 201 17.00 4.84 -1.23
C LEU A 201 17.51 3.60 -1.94
N ARG A 202 16.59 2.76 -2.46
CA ARG A 202 16.99 1.66 -3.34
C ARG A 202 17.55 2.22 -4.63
N VAL A 203 18.68 1.68 -5.07
CA VAL A 203 19.36 2.03 -6.32
C VAL A 203 19.65 0.75 -7.12
N PRO A 204 20.03 0.84 -8.40
CA PRO A 204 20.40 -0.31 -9.20
C PRO A 204 21.49 -1.18 -8.54
N PRO A 205 21.46 -2.51 -8.75
CA PRO A 205 22.35 -3.45 -8.07
C PRO A 205 23.82 -3.36 -8.51
N ASP A 206 24.08 -2.76 -9.66
CA ASP A 206 25.39 -2.60 -10.30
C ASP A 206 26.11 -1.30 -9.91
N MET A 207 25.52 -0.50 -9.02
CA MET A 207 26.15 0.72 -8.51
C MET A 207 27.43 0.38 -7.71
N GLU A 208 28.51 1.10 -8.00
CA GLU A 208 29.82 0.89 -7.37
C GLU A 208 30.14 1.96 -6.32
N THR A 209 29.65 3.18 -6.49
CA THR A 209 29.96 4.32 -5.60
C THR A 209 28.71 5.06 -5.11
N CYS A 210 28.82 5.69 -3.94
CA CYS A 210 27.82 6.60 -3.39
C CYS A 210 27.48 7.73 -4.36
N HIS A 211 28.49 8.31 -5.03
CA HIS A 211 28.30 9.39 -6.00
C HIS A 211 27.50 8.94 -7.22
N GLN A 212 27.82 7.78 -7.79
CA GLN A 212 27.08 7.19 -8.91
C GLN A 212 25.61 6.92 -8.52
N ALA A 213 25.40 6.32 -7.35
CA ALA A 213 24.07 6.05 -6.83
C ALA A 213 23.26 7.34 -6.59
N ALA A 214 23.89 8.38 -6.02
CA ALA A 214 23.26 9.68 -5.79
C ALA A 214 22.90 10.38 -7.12
N ALA A 215 23.78 10.32 -8.11
CA ALA A 215 23.52 10.84 -9.45
C ALA A 215 22.32 10.15 -10.10
N TRP A 216 22.25 8.82 -10.00
CA TRP A 216 21.11 8.04 -10.51
C TRP A 216 19.79 8.43 -9.84
N VAL A 217 19.78 8.56 -8.50
CA VAL A 217 18.61 9.03 -7.74
C VAL A 217 18.16 10.41 -8.24
N ALA A 218 19.10 11.29 -8.58
CA ALA A 218 18.83 12.61 -9.13
C ALA A 218 18.47 12.61 -10.63
N GLY A 219 18.39 11.44 -11.28
CA GLY A 219 18.01 11.30 -12.69
C GLY A 219 19.14 11.42 -13.70
N PHE A 220 20.41 11.36 -13.26
CA PHE A 220 21.57 11.41 -14.13
C PHE A 220 22.10 10.01 -14.45
N ASN A 221 22.23 9.70 -15.74
CA ASN A 221 22.89 8.46 -16.19
C ASN A 221 24.41 8.55 -16.15
N ASN A 222 24.97 9.75 -16.32
CA ASN A 222 26.40 10.02 -16.18
C ASN A 222 26.67 10.72 -14.84
N PRO A 223 27.34 10.07 -13.88
CA PRO A 223 27.65 10.64 -12.57
C PRO A 223 28.49 11.92 -12.62
N ASP A 224 29.32 12.10 -13.66
CA ASP A 224 30.18 13.28 -13.79
C ASP A 224 29.38 14.57 -14.01
N LEU A 225 28.11 14.47 -14.43
CA LEU A 225 27.22 15.62 -14.61
C LEU A 225 26.50 16.01 -13.32
N TYR A 226 26.58 15.18 -12.28
CA TYR A 226 25.93 15.42 -11.01
C TYR A 226 26.87 16.15 -10.05
N HIS A 227 26.56 17.42 -9.80
CA HIS A 227 27.24 18.25 -8.82
C HIS A 227 26.18 18.90 -7.93
N PRO A 228 25.81 18.28 -6.80
CA PRO A 228 24.77 18.82 -5.94
C PRO A 228 25.15 20.23 -5.47
N ALA A 229 24.36 21.21 -5.89
CA ALA A 229 24.55 22.60 -5.51
C ALA A 229 24.11 22.82 -4.05
N ILE A 230 24.75 23.79 -3.39
CA ILE A 230 24.30 24.29 -2.10
C ILE A 230 23.03 25.11 -2.36
N GLU A 231 21.87 24.62 -1.92
CA GLU A 231 20.70 25.49 -1.74
C GLU A 231 20.90 26.26 -0.43
N THR A 232 21.26 27.54 -0.56
CA THR A 232 21.36 28.51 0.55
C THR A 232 20.01 29.05 0.96
#